data_AF-A0A1M5B0X9-F1
#
_entry.id   AF-A0A1M5B0X9-F1
#
_cell.length_a   1.000
_cell.length_b   1.000
_cell.length_c   1.000
_cell.angle_alpha   90.00
_cell.angle_beta   90.00
_cell.angle_gamma   90.00
#
_symmetry.space_group_name_H-M   'P 1'
#
loop_
_entity.id
_entity.type
_entity.pdbx_description
1 polymer ?
#
loop_
_entity_poly.entity_id
_entity_poly.type
_entity_poly.pdbx_seq_one_letter_code
_entity_poly.pdbx_strand_id
1 'polypeptide(L)'
;MNVTGIIVEYNPLHNGHIYHINKTKEITKCDALIAVMSGSFVQRGEPAFVDKWSRTKMALYAGVDLVIELPVIYSKSSAEGFAFGAIATLDSTKIVNNVCFGSECGDISLLYKIAEVLVYEPYEYKQYLKDYLKLGISFPSARLKSLNNYIIYHNLLNVNDINVENILKNSNNILGIEYIKSILKLNSNLKPFTIKRVVNKYNQENLTGNISSATSIRKNINNQEVLNSMPEFCYKIIKEEIKNNNAPISLKSFEDLIYYLIRTKSPNELKNIIDVSEGLEFKLKQAAENTYDIFKLIEYVKSKRYTQTRIQRILINILLNHTNDILYKVNRRPEYIRILGFNNKGRELIKMMKKQSSIPIISNPKRDDYELLKLDIDSSDIYALALKGNKKLSKGDLKTSPIYWQL
;
A
#
# COMPACT_ATOMS: atom_id res chain seq x y z
N MET A 1 -27.71 -2.15 -3.92
CA MET A 1 -26.56 -3.04 -3.74
C MET A 1 -25.56 -2.35 -2.82
N ASN A 2 -25.21 -2.98 -1.71
CA ASN A 2 -24.23 -2.51 -0.74
C ASN A 2 -22.85 -3.06 -1.10
N VAL A 3 -21.95 -2.19 -1.56
CA VAL A 3 -20.61 -2.57 -2.01
C VAL A 3 -19.58 -2.06 -1.03
N THR A 4 -18.71 -2.96 -0.56
CA THR A 4 -17.60 -2.61 0.34
C THR A 4 -16.26 -2.70 -0.38
N GLY A 5 -15.45 -1.66 -0.24
CA GLY A 5 -14.05 -1.62 -0.66
C GLY A 5 -13.10 -2.08 0.44
N ILE A 6 -12.04 -2.80 0.06
CA ILE A 6 -10.88 -3.08 0.89
C ILE A 6 -9.60 -2.63 0.17
N ILE A 7 -8.60 -2.22 0.94
CA ILE A 7 -7.33 -1.70 0.43
C ILE A 7 -6.23 -2.65 0.85
N VAL A 8 -5.53 -3.25 -0.12
CA VAL A 8 -4.71 -4.44 0.12
C VAL A 8 -3.44 -4.47 -0.72
N GLU A 9 -2.48 -5.29 -0.29
CA GLU A 9 -1.27 -5.58 -1.07
C GLU A 9 -1.13 -7.08 -1.36
N TYR A 10 -1.67 -7.94 -0.49
CA TYR A 10 -1.58 -9.40 -0.58
C TYR A 10 -0.18 -9.89 -0.91
N ASN A 11 0.81 -9.55 -0.08
CA ASN A 11 2.22 -9.78 -0.35
C ASN A 11 2.89 -10.82 0.60
N PRO A 12 2.47 -12.11 0.66
CA PRO A 12 1.36 -12.74 -0.07
C PRO A 12 -0.01 -12.65 0.68
N LEU A 13 -1.09 -13.11 0.03
CA LEU A 13 -2.36 -13.39 0.72
C LEU A 13 -2.16 -14.52 1.75
N HIS A 14 -2.78 -14.40 2.92
CA HIS A 14 -2.59 -15.33 4.05
C HIS A 14 -3.82 -15.37 4.96
N ASN A 15 -3.84 -16.21 6.00
CA ASN A 15 -5.03 -16.45 6.82
C ASN A 15 -5.54 -15.20 7.55
N GLY A 16 -4.64 -14.30 7.99
CA GLY A 16 -5.05 -12.97 8.48
C GLY A 16 -5.83 -12.12 7.47
N HIS A 17 -5.53 -12.24 6.17
CA HIS A 17 -6.30 -11.58 5.10
C HIS A 17 -7.65 -12.26 4.86
N ILE A 18 -7.71 -13.59 4.93
CA ILE A 18 -8.98 -14.35 4.86
C ILE A 18 -9.91 -13.94 6.00
N TYR A 19 -9.37 -13.88 7.23
CA TYR A 19 -10.11 -13.37 8.38
C TYR A 19 -10.64 -11.96 8.14
N HIS A 20 -9.81 -11.06 7.63
CA HIS A 20 -10.23 -9.70 7.29
C HIS A 20 -11.36 -9.69 6.25
N ILE A 21 -11.23 -10.41 5.14
CA ILE A 21 -12.26 -10.51 4.09
C ILE A 21 -13.59 -11.00 4.67
N ASN A 22 -13.56 -12.10 5.44
CA ASN A 22 -14.75 -12.69 6.01
C ASN A 22 -15.42 -11.76 7.03
N LYS A 23 -14.63 -11.14 7.92
CA LYS A 23 -15.14 -10.16 8.87
C LYS A 23 -15.65 -8.89 8.19
N THR A 24 -15.03 -8.44 7.09
CA THR A 24 -15.55 -7.31 6.31
C THR A 24 -16.94 -7.61 5.78
N LYS A 25 -17.15 -8.79 5.20
CA LYS A 25 -18.47 -9.22 4.72
C LYS A 25 -19.49 -9.28 5.86
N GLU A 26 -19.11 -9.84 7.00
CA GLU A 26 -19.95 -9.95 8.19
C GLU A 26 -20.39 -8.58 8.74
N ILE A 27 -19.44 -7.67 9.01
CA ILE A 27 -19.75 -6.41 9.69
C ILE A 27 -20.38 -5.37 8.77
N THR A 28 -20.05 -5.40 7.47
CA THR A 28 -20.61 -4.45 6.50
C THR A 28 -21.88 -4.98 5.84
N LYS A 29 -22.17 -6.28 5.96
CA LYS A 29 -23.27 -6.98 5.28
C LYS A 29 -23.32 -6.62 3.79
N CYS A 30 -22.15 -6.64 3.14
CA CYS A 30 -22.02 -6.23 1.75
C CYS A 30 -22.48 -7.32 0.78
N ASP A 31 -23.15 -6.91 -0.28
CA ASP A 31 -23.55 -7.77 -1.40
C ASP A 31 -22.36 -8.13 -2.30
N ALA A 32 -21.32 -7.28 -2.31
CA ALA A 32 -20.08 -7.52 -3.01
C ALA A 32 -18.89 -6.78 -2.42
N LEU A 33 -17.70 -7.32 -2.70
CA LEU A 33 -16.41 -6.88 -2.19
C LEU A 33 -15.46 -6.49 -3.32
N ILE A 34 -14.98 -5.24 -3.30
CA ILE A 34 -13.97 -4.73 -4.23
C ILE A 34 -12.63 -4.58 -3.50
N ALA A 35 -11.55 -5.08 -4.07
CA ALA A 35 -10.20 -4.82 -3.59
C ALA A 35 -9.49 -3.81 -4.48
N VAL A 36 -8.98 -2.72 -3.90
CA VAL A 36 -7.96 -1.87 -4.52
C VAL A 36 -6.60 -2.38 -4.06
N MET A 37 -5.84 -2.95 -4.98
CA MET A 37 -4.62 -3.71 -4.70
C MET A 37 -3.39 -3.05 -5.32
N SER A 38 -2.31 -2.90 -4.54
CA SER A 38 -1.01 -2.48 -5.07
C SER A 38 -0.58 -3.36 -6.26
N GLY A 39 -0.11 -2.70 -7.33
CA GLY A 39 0.48 -3.37 -8.49
C GLY A 39 1.85 -3.97 -8.20
N SER A 40 2.80 -3.83 -9.12
CA SER A 40 4.12 -4.48 -9.06
C SER A 40 5.00 -4.08 -7.86
N PHE A 41 4.78 -2.89 -7.30
CA PHE A 41 5.50 -2.36 -6.13
C PHE A 41 4.52 -1.94 -5.03
N VAL A 42 4.91 -2.23 -3.78
CA VAL A 42 4.07 -2.06 -2.59
C VAL A 42 4.51 -0.87 -1.72
N GLN A 43 3.66 -0.44 -0.79
CA GLN A 43 3.78 0.78 0.02
C GLN A 43 5.04 0.81 0.88
N ARG A 44 5.51 -0.37 1.28
CA ARG A 44 6.75 -0.55 2.05
C ARG A 44 8.02 -0.30 1.24
N GLY A 45 7.92 0.01 -0.06
CA GLY A 45 9.06 0.23 -0.95
C GLY A 45 9.71 -1.07 -1.42
N GLU A 46 8.92 -2.14 -1.54
CA GLU A 46 9.38 -3.44 -2.00
C GLU A 46 8.68 -3.80 -3.32
N PRO A 47 9.31 -4.59 -4.21
CA PRO A 47 8.57 -5.29 -5.24
C PRO A 47 7.61 -6.30 -4.59
N ALA A 48 6.47 -6.56 -5.23
CA ALA A 48 5.59 -7.62 -4.81
C ALA A 48 6.31 -8.99 -4.92
N PHE A 49 6.09 -9.86 -3.94
CA PHE A 49 6.73 -11.17 -3.83
C PHE A 49 6.41 -12.10 -5.01
N VAL A 50 5.20 -11.96 -5.54
CA VAL A 50 4.72 -12.56 -6.79
C VAL A 50 3.94 -11.50 -7.58
N ASP A 51 3.82 -11.71 -8.90
CA ASP A 51 3.20 -10.73 -9.79
C ASP A 51 1.74 -10.39 -9.40
N LYS A 52 1.27 -9.21 -9.85
CA LYS A 52 -0.08 -8.71 -9.52
C LYS A 52 -1.19 -9.61 -10.05
N TRP A 53 -0.94 -10.37 -11.11
CA TRP A 53 -1.90 -11.30 -11.71
C TRP A 53 -2.12 -12.53 -10.83
N SER A 54 -1.04 -13.10 -10.29
CA SER A 54 -1.06 -14.22 -9.36
C SER A 54 -1.73 -13.84 -8.05
N ARG A 55 -1.44 -12.64 -7.52
CA ARG A 55 -2.15 -12.10 -6.34
C ARG A 55 -3.62 -11.83 -6.61
N THR A 56 -3.96 -11.39 -7.83
CA THR A 56 -5.35 -11.23 -8.26
C THR A 56 -6.10 -12.56 -8.26
N LYS A 57 -5.50 -13.65 -8.77
CA LYS A 57 -6.09 -15.00 -8.65
C LYS A 57 -6.37 -15.33 -7.19
N MET A 58 -5.38 -15.18 -6.32
CA MET A 58 -5.55 -15.47 -4.88
C MET A 58 -6.70 -14.66 -4.25
N ALA A 59 -6.82 -13.37 -4.61
CA ALA A 59 -7.90 -12.52 -4.10
C ALA A 59 -9.29 -13.02 -4.56
N LEU A 60 -9.44 -13.39 -5.83
CA LEU A 60 -10.69 -13.91 -6.37
C LEU A 60 -11.08 -15.26 -5.72
N TYR A 61 -10.12 -16.17 -5.53
CA TYR A 61 -10.33 -17.41 -4.77
C TYR A 61 -10.73 -17.15 -3.31
N ALA A 62 -10.21 -16.10 -2.69
CA ALA A 62 -10.55 -15.70 -1.33
C ALA A 62 -11.94 -15.05 -1.20
N GLY A 63 -12.66 -14.88 -2.32
CA GLY A 63 -14.01 -14.31 -2.35
C GLY A 63 -14.05 -12.80 -2.50
N VAL A 64 -13.00 -12.16 -3.05
CA VAL A 64 -13.10 -10.81 -3.60
C VAL A 64 -13.81 -10.89 -4.96
N ASP A 65 -14.74 -9.99 -5.23
CA ASP A 65 -15.53 -10.03 -6.47
C ASP A 65 -14.86 -9.28 -7.62
N LEU A 66 -14.15 -8.20 -7.30
CA LEU A 66 -13.45 -7.35 -8.25
C LEU A 66 -12.13 -6.86 -7.67
N VAL A 67 -11.04 -7.01 -8.43
CA VAL A 67 -9.71 -6.49 -8.10
C VAL A 67 -9.35 -5.36 -9.06
N ILE A 68 -9.07 -4.20 -8.48
CA ILE A 68 -8.65 -2.97 -9.14
C ILE A 68 -7.19 -2.72 -8.77
N GLU A 69 -6.36 -2.34 -9.75
CA GLU A 69 -4.98 -1.91 -9.49
C GLU A 69 -4.97 -0.52 -8.87
N LEU A 70 -4.20 -0.35 -7.79
CA LEU A 70 -3.81 0.96 -7.28
C LEU A 70 -2.60 1.46 -8.09
N PRO A 71 -2.71 2.62 -8.79
CA PRO A 71 -1.62 3.11 -9.61
C PRO A 71 -0.32 3.27 -8.83
N VAL A 72 0.81 2.98 -9.49
CA VAL A 72 2.12 2.85 -8.85
C VAL A 72 2.55 4.14 -8.17
N ILE A 73 2.13 5.30 -8.68
CA ILE A 73 2.43 6.59 -8.04
C ILE A 73 1.88 6.65 -6.60
N TYR A 74 0.74 6.01 -6.34
CA TYR A 74 0.14 5.91 -5.01
C TYR A 74 0.61 4.64 -4.26
N SER A 75 0.73 3.50 -4.95
CA SER A 75 1.00 2.21 -4.31
C SER A 75 2.32 2.18 -3.55
N LYS A 76 3.36 2.88 -4.04
CA LYS A 76 4.67 3.03 -3.38
C LYS A 76 4.84 4.39 -2.68
N SER A 77 3.77 5.13 -2.39
CA SER A 77 3.85 6.41 -1.67
C SER A 77 3.92 6.22 -0.14
N SER A 78 4.09 7.33 0.59
CA SER A 78 3.86 7.36 2.05
C SER A 78 2.44 6.91 2.40
N ALA A 79 2.15 6.69 3.69
CA ALA A 79 0.81 6.30 4.14
C ALA A 79 -0.28 7.29 3.67
N GLU A 80 0.02 8.59 3.64
CA GLU A 80 -0.90 9.63 3.17
C GLU A 80 -1.20 9.49 1.67
N GLY A 81 -0.17 9.41 0.82
CA GLY A 81 -0.38 9.27 -0.64
C GLY A 81 -1.01 7.93 -1.03
N PHE A 82 -0.64 6.85 -0.34
CA PHE A 82 -1.23 5.52 -0.51
C PHE A 82 -2.73 5.53 -0.17
N ALA A 83 -3.08 6.08 1.00
CA ALA A 83 -4.46 6.18 1.45
C ALA A 83 -5.30 7.06 0.54
N PHE A 84 -4.76 8.21 0.13
CA PHE A 84 -5.45 9.13 -0.77
C PHE A 84 -5.76 8.47 -2.11
N GLY A 85 -4.77 7.86 -2.77
CA GLY A 85 -4.98 7.19 -4.05
C GLY A 85 -6.00 6.05 -3.96
N ALA A 86 -5.94 5.24 -2.90
CA ALA A 86 -6.84 4.11 -2.71
C ALA A 86 -8.29 4.56 -2.44
N ILE A 87 -8.50 5.54 -1.56
CA ILE A 87 -9.82 6.08 -1.26
C ILE A 87 -10.38 6.85 -2.45
N ALA A 88 -9.56 7.66 -3.14
CA ALA A 88 -9.97 8.35 -4.35
C ALA A 88 -10.37 7.38 -5.47
N THR A 89 -9.69 6.24 -5.60
CA THR A 89 -10.05 5.17 -6.54
C THR A 89 -11.43 4.60 -6.19
N LEU A 90 -11.64 4.19 -4.93
CA LEU A 90 -12.93 3.66 -4.47
C LEU A 90 -14.07 4.68 -4.63
N ASP A 91 -13.85 5.94 -4.23
CA ASP A 91 -14.81 7.03 -4.35
C ASP A 91 -15.18 7.33 -5.82
N SER A 92 -14.22 7.19 -6.74
CA SER A 92 -14.44 7.45 -8.16
C SER A 92 -15.27 6.37 -8.84
N THR A 93 -15.39 5.17 -8.24
CA THR A 93 -16.30 4.11 -8.74
C THR A 93 -17.78 4.53 -8.67
N LYS A 94 -18.12 5.43 -7.73
CA LYS A 94 -19.48 5.88 -7.37
C LYS A 94 -20.48 4.78 -6.97
N ILE A 95 -20.04 3.52 -6.88
CA ILE A 95 -20.87 2.39 -6.46
C ILE A 95 -20.51 1.86 -5.06
N VAL A 96 -19.34 2.24 -4.53
CA VAL A 96 -18.87 1.77 -3.21
C VAL A 96 -19.50 2.61 -2.11
N ASN A 97 -20.03 1.92 -1.10
CA ASN A 97 -20.69 2.54 0.06
C ASN A 97 -19.75 2.58 1.27
N ASN A 98 -19.01 1.50 1.48
CA ASN A 98 -18.18 1.33 2.67
C ASN A 98 -16.73 1.07 2.30
N VAL A 99 -15.81 1.43 3.19
CA VAL A 99 -14.42 0.95 3.14
C VAL A 99 -14.09 0.25 4.46
N CYS A 100 -13.46 -0.92 4.39
CA CYS A 100 -13.07 -1.68 5.57
C CYS A 100 -11.56 -1.94 5.59
N PHE A 101 -10.94 -1.69 6.74
CA PHE A 101 -9.50 -1.89 6.94
C PHE A 101 -9.20 -2.48 8.32
N GLY A 102 -8.12 -3.25 8.43
CA GLY A 102 -7.64 -3.72 9.73
C GLY A 102 -7.00 -2.58 10.54
N SER A 103 -7.13 -2.63 11.87
CA SER A 103 -6.42 -1.73 12.80
C SER A 103 -5.99 -2.49 14.05
N GLU A 104 -4.94 -2.02 14.73
CA GLU A 104 -4.52 -2.59 16.00
C GLU A 104 -5.51 -2.25 17.12
N CYS A 105 -6.13 -1.06 17.10
CA CYS A 105 -7.10 -0.66 18.12
C CYS A 105 -8.48 -1.29 17.92
N GLY A 106 -8.94 -1.46 16.67
CA GLY A 106 -10.28 -1.96 16.36
C GLY A 106 -11.42 -0.97 16.63
N ASP A 107 -11.12 0.30 16.91
CA ASP A 107 -12.10 1.34 17.25
C ASP A 107 -12.18 2.39 16.14
N ILE A 108 -13.27 2.35 15.35
CA ILE A 108 -13.46 3.29 14.25
C ILE A 108 -13.73 4.72 14.73
N SER A 109 -14.46 4.89 15.82
CA SER A 109 -14.83 6.20 16.37
C SER A 109 -13.58 6.95 16.83
N LEU A 110 -12.66 6.22 17.47
CA LEU A 110 -11.36 6.72 17.89
C LEU A 110 -10.50 7.19 16.71
N LEU A 111 -10.34 6.34 15.69
CA LEU A 111 -9.57 6.70 14.50
C LEU A 111 -10.20 7.88 13.76
N TYR A 112 -11.54 7.97 13.73
CA TYR A 112 -12.26 9.05 13.07
C TYR A 112 -12.02 10.40 13.76
N LYS A 113 -12.15 10.46 15.09
CA LYS A 113 -11.87 11.69 15.87
C LYS A 113 -10.44 12.17 15.69
N ILE A 114 -9.48 11.24 15.68
CA ILE A 114 -8.07 11.59 15.41
C ILE A 114 -7.92 12.17 14.00
N ALA A 115 -8.50 11.53 12.99
CA ALA A 115 -8.44 12.01 11.61
C ALA A 115 -9.08 13.40 11.45
N GLU A 116 -10.23 13.64 12.10
CA GLU A 116 -10.96 14.90 12.09
C GLU A 116 -10.11 16.07 12.58
N VAL A 117 -9.49 15.94 13.76
CA VAL A 117 -8.57 16.95 14.32
C VAL A 117 -7.41 17.22 13.36
N LEU A 118 -6.87 16.18 12.73
CA LEU A 118 -5.73 16.29 11.82
C LEU A 118 -6.09 16.81 10.42
N VAL A 119 -7.37 16.85 10.03
CA VAL A 119 -7.82 17.44 8.77
C VAL A 119 -8.25 18.89 8.97
N TYR A 120 -9.12 19.15 9.95
CA TYR A 120 -9.66 20.49 10.17
C TYR A 120 -8.71 21.39 10.94
N GLU A 121 -7.80 20.80 11.72
CA GLU A 121 -6.78 21.49 12.50
C GLU A 121 -7.36 22.68 13.30
N PRO A 122 -8.21 22.40 14.31
CA PRO A 122 -8.87 23.42 15.11
C PRO A 122 -7.86 24.36 15.77
N TYR A 123 -8.30 25.58 16.09
CA TYR A 123 -7.43 26.67 16.53
C TYR A 123 -6.55 26.27 17.72
N GLU A 124 -7.12 25.63 18.74
CA GLU A 124 -6.43 25.21 19.95
C GLU A 124 -5.35 24.16 19.64
N TYR A 125 -5.66 23.19 18.78
CA TYR A 125 -4.67 22.21 18.31
C TYR A 125 -3.50 22.88 17.58
N LYS A 126 -3.78 23.86 16.69
CA LYS A 126 -2.74 24.63 16.00
C LYS A 126 -1.86 25.41 16.96
N GLN A 127 -2.45 25.99 18.02
CA GLN A 127 -1.68 26.69 19.04
C GLN A 127 -0.75 25.74 19.80
N TYR A 128 -1.26 24.60 20.28
CA TYR A 128 -0.41 23.59 20.92
C TYR A 128 0.74 23.14 20.01
N LEU A 129 0.47 22.93 18.71
CA LEU A 129 1.49 22.56 17.73
C LEU A 129 2.56 23.64 17.58
N LYS A 130 2.14 24.90 17.43
CA LYS A 130 3.05 26.03 17.33
C LYS A 130 3.93 26.16 18.57
N ASP A 131 3.36 25.99 19.76
CA ASP A 131 4.08 26.12 21.02
C ASP A 131 5.10 24.98 21.20
N TYR A 132 4.74 23.74 20.90
CA TYR A 132 5.69 22.64 20.94
C TYR A 132 6.81 22.77 19.90
N LEU A 133 6.52 23.28 18.70
CA LEU A 133 7.55 23.56 17.69
C LEU A 133 8.52 24.66 18.15
N LYS A 134 8.03 25.73 18.80
CA LYS A 134 8.89 26.78 19.39
C LYS A 134 9.83 26.24 20.47
N LEU A 135 9.42 25.19 21.18
CA LEU A 135 10.26 24.49 22.16
C LEU A 135 11.31 23.57 21.52
N GLY A 136 11.47 23.58 20.19
CA GLY A 136 12.44 22.77 19.47
C GLY A 136 12.06 21.30 19.35
N ILE A 137 10.83 20.92 19.68
CA ILE A 137 10.35 19.55 19.54
C ILE A 137 10.17 19.24 18.05
N SER A 138 10.62 18.06 17.62
CA SER A 138 10.47 17.63 16.23
C SER A 138 9.00 17.60 15.80
N PHE A 139 8.72 17.93 14.54
CA PHE A 139 7.35 17.99 14.03
C PHE A 139 6.49 16.74 14.34
N PRO A 140 6.97 15.48 14.16
CA PRO A 140 6.19 14.30 14.52
C PRO A 140 5.84 14.22 16.00
N SER A 141 6.78 14.58 16.88
CA SER A 141 6.58 14.58 18.33
C SER A 141 5.68 15.73 18.78
N ALA A 142 5.83 16.92 18.17
CA ALA A 142 5.00 18.08 18.44
C ALA A 142 3.54 17.79 18.04
N ARG A 143 3.33 17.25 16.83
CA ARG A 143 2.01 16.83 16.33
C ARG A 143 1.31 15.85 17.29
N LEU A 144 2.03 14.83 17.76
CA LEU A 144 1.51 13.85 18.71
C LEU A 144 1.11 14.51 20.04
N LYS A 145 2.00 15.32 20.63
CA LYS A 145 1.72 16.00 21.91
C LYS A 145 0.53 16.96 21.80
N SER A 146 0.44 17.73 20.71
CA SER A 146 -0.68 18.63 20.45
C SER A 146 -2.00 17.90 20.32
N LEU A 147 -1.99 16.76 19.61
CA LEU A 147 -3.18 15.92 19.46
C LEU A 147 -3.63 15.38 20.82
N ASN A 148 -2.69 14.87 21.64
CA ASN A 148 -3.00 14.39 22.99
C ASN A 148 -3.64 15.50 23.84
N ASN A 149 -3.02 16.69 23.88
CA ASN A 149 -3.56 17.81 24.65
C ASN A 149 -4.97 18.18 24.19
N TYR A 150 -5.18 18.29 22.88
CA TYR A 150 -6.48 18.65 22.31
C TYR A 150 -7.57 17.62 22.68
N ILE A 151 -7.26 16.32 22.54
CA ILE A 151 -8.17 15.23 22.89
C ILE A 151 -8.55 15.26 24.38
N ILE A 152 -7.55 15.44 25.26
CA ILE A 152 -7.74 15.46 26.71
C ILE A 152 -8.58 16.67 27.13
N TYR A 153 -8.21 17.86 26.66
CA TYR A 153 -8.85 19.11 27.03
C TYR A 153 -10.33 19.14 26.62
N HIS A 154 -10.66 18.63 25.44
CA HIS A 154 -12.04 18.61 24.93
C HIS A 154 -12.82 17.32 25.29
N ASN A 155 -12.24 16.44 26.13
CA ASN A 155 -12.84 15.16 26.52
C ASN A 155 -13.41 14.37 25.31
N LEU A 156 -12.68 14.39 24.19
CA LEU A 156 -13.16 13.78 22.94
C LEU A 156 -13.21 12.26 23.03
N LEU A 157 -12.48 11.68 23.96
CA LEU A 157 -12.36 10.25 24.19
C LEU A 157 -12.38 10.03 25.70
N ASN A 158 -12.93 8.92 26.19
CA ASN A 158 -12.83 8.56 27.60
C ASN A 158 -11.34 8.30 27.93
N VAL A 159 -10.66 9.33 28.42
CA VAL A 159 -9.19 9.46 28.44
C VAL A 159 -8.52 8.48 29.39
N ASN A 160 -9.25 7.95 30.38
CA ASN A 160 -8.66 7.19 31.48
C ASN A 160 -7.93 5.90 31.05
N ASP A 161 -8.15 5.39 29.82
CA ASP A 161 -7.52 4.16 29.32
C ASP A 161 -6.87 4.25 27.92
N ILE A 162 -6.93 5.40 27.23
CA ILE A 162 -6.54 5.49 25.81
C ILE A 162 -5.15 6.12 25.63
N ASN A 163 -4.17 5.29 25.28
CA ASN A 163 -2.82 5.73 24.91
C ASN A 163 -2.75 6.09 23.41
N VAL A 164 -3.02 7.36 23.08
CA VAL A 164 -2.98 7.90 21.70
C VAL A 164 -1.59 7.77 21.06
N GLU A 165 -0.52 7.86 21.85
CA GLU A 165 0.84 7.61 21.35
C GLU A 165 1.00 6.17 20.85
N ASN A 166 0.49 5.19 21.58
CA ASN A 166 0.50 3.79 21.13
C ASN A 166 -0.33 3.60 19.85
N ILE A 167 -1.44 4.34 19.70
CA ILE A 167 -2.25 4.28 18.48
C ILE A 167 -1.45 4.77 17.27
N LEU A 168 -0.79 5.93 17.40
CA LEU A 168 -0.03 6.55 16.31
C LEU A 168 1.34 5.90 16.03
N LYS A 169 1.80 4.96 16.86
CA LYS A 169 2.99 4.14 16.58
C LYS A 169 2.70 2.96 15.65
N ASN A 170 1.44 2.54 15.59
CA ASN A 170 1.04 1.30 14.94
C ASN A 170 0.69 1.51 13.46
N SER A 171 1.28 0.69 12.57
CA SER A 171 1.22 0.93 11.11
C SER A 171 -0.19 0.86 10.53
N ASN A 172 -1.07 -0.02 11.02
CA ASN A 172 -2.42 -0.13 10.47
C ASN A 172 -3.35 0.95 11.02
N ASN A 173 -3.17 1.37 12.27
CA ASN A 173 -3.83 2.57 12.82
C ASN A 173 -3.45 3.83 12.02
N ILE A 174 -2.15 4.03 11.70
CA ILE A 174 -1.70 5.15 10.86
C ILE A 174 -2.41 5.12 9.51
N LEU A 175 -2.43 3.97 8.83
CA LEU A 175 -3.13 3.81 7.55
C LEU A 175 -4.65 4.08 7.71
N GLY A 176 -5.28 3.55 8.75
CA GLY A 176 -6.69 3.79 9.08
C GLY A 176 -7.02 5.28 9.21
N ILE A 177 -6.19 6.03 9.94
CA ILE A 177 -6.32 7.48 10.07
C ILE A 177 -6.15 8.16 8.71
N GLU A 178 -5.15 7.77 7.93
CA GLU A 178 -4.91 8.36 6.60
C GLU A 178 -6.05 8.05 5.60
N TYR A 179 -6.70 6.89 5.70
CA TYR A 179 -7.92 6.58 4.93
C TYR A 179 -9.06 7.53 5.30
N ILE A 180 -9.32 7.71 6.59
CA ILE A 180 -10.38 8.61 7.06
C ILE A 180 -10.05 10.07 6.70
N LYS A 181 -8.80 10.51 6.85
CA LYS A 181 -8.34 11.83 6.38
C LYS A 181 -8.65 12.01 4.90
N SER A 182 -8.41 10.98 4.09
CA SER A 182 -8.68 11.02 2.65
C SER A 182 -10.18 11.09 2.35
N ILE A 183 -11.02 10.35 3.08
CA ILE A 183 -12.50 10.44 2.99
C ILE A 183 -12.96 11.88 3.26
N LEU A 184 -12.48 12.47 4.36
CA LEU A 184 -12.82 13.85 4.76
C LEU A 184 -12.33 14.87 3.73
N LYS A 185 -11.06 14.81 3.32
CA LYS A 185 -10.48 15.74 2.31
C LYS A 185 -11.18 15.67 0.95
N LEU A 186 -11.69 14.49 0.57
CA LEU A 186 -12.39 14.28 -0.69
C LEU A 186 -13.89 14.62 -0.62
N ASN A 187 -14.41 14.96 0.57
CA ASN A 187 -15.85 15.04 0.85
C ASN A 187 -16.60 13.79 0.34
N SER A 188 -16.00 12.61 0.58
CA SER A 188 -16.54 11.34 0.11
C SER A 188 -17.64 10.83 1.04
N ASN A 189 -18.65 10.18 0.47
CA ASN A 189 -19.72 9.50 1.22
C ASN A 189 -19.32 8.10 1.71
N LEU A 190 -18.08 7.67 1.49
CA LEU A 190 -17.60 6.37 1.93
C LEU A 190 -17.65 6.26 3.46
N LYS A 191 -18.36 5.25 3.96
CA LYS A 191 -18.41 4.94 5.38
C LYS A 191 -17.22 4.05 5.79
N PRO A 192 -16.33 4.49 6.69
CA PRO A 192 -15.21 3.68 7.12
C PRO A 192 -15.63 2.66 8.20
N PHE A 193 -15.05 1.47 8.14
CA PHE A 193 -15.16 0.40 9.11
C PHE A 193 -13.76 -0.12 9.45
N THR A 194 -13.59 -0.62 10.68
CA THR A 194 -12.35 -1.27 11.06
C THR A 194 -12.55 -2.61 11.75
N ILE A 195 -11.58 -3.51 11.55
CA ILE A 195 -11.52 -4.82 12.19
C ILE A 195 -10.26 -4.88 13.03
N LYS A 196 -10.40 -5.24 14.31
CA LYS A 196 -9.26 -5.45 15.19
C LYS A 196 -8.39 -6.59 14.64
N ARG A 197 -7.11 -6.31 14.40
CA ARG A 197 -6.15 -7.31 13.93
C ARG A 197 -5.91 -8.34 15.03
N VAL A 198 -5.94 -9.61 14.66
CA VAL A 198 -5.41 -10.69 15.50
C VAL A 198 -3.89 -10.65 15.33
N VAL A 199 -3.18 -10.15 16.34
CA VAL A 199 -1.72 -10.00 16.32
C VAL A 199 -1.09 -11.11 17.16
N ASN A 200 -0.19 -11.89 16.55
CA ASN A 200 0.69 -12.75 17.31
C ASN A 200 1.85 -11.92 17.88
N LYS A 201 2.03 -11.98 19.21
CA LYS A 201 3.06 -11.22 19.96
C LYS A 201 4.49 -11.73 19.74
N TYR A 202 4.67 -12.84 19.04
CA TYR A 202 5.97 -13.48 18.84
C TYR A 202 6.68 -12.92 17.59
N ASN A 203 8.01 -12.82 17.69
CA ASN A 203 8.95 -12.25 16.71
C ASN A 203 8.47 -12.29 15.25
N GLN A 204 8.45 -11.12 14.59
CA GLN A 204 7.91 -10.89 13.24
C GLN A 204 8.51 -11.77 12.13
N GLU A 205 9.62 -12.46 12.41
CA GLU A 205 10.35 -13.29 11.45
C GLU A 205 9.94 -14.77 11.47
N ASN A 206 9.40 -15.26 12.59
CA ASN A 206 9.04 -16.67 12.75
C ASN A 206 7.57 -16.91 12.39
N LEU A 207 7.27 -18.16 12.00
CA LEU A 207 5.89 -18.61 11.91
C LEU A 207 5.32 -18.73 13.32
N THR A 208 4.08 -18.28 13.50
CA THR A 208 3.44 -18.16 14.82
C THR A 208 2.12 -18.93 14.89
N GLY A 209 1.96 -19.93 14.01
CA GLY A 209 0.73 -20.73 13.88
C GLY A 209 -0.22 -20.18 12.81
N ASN A 210 -1.51 -20.07 13.13
CA ASN A 210 -2.55 -19.81 12.13
C ASN A 210 -2.46 -18.41 11.49
N ILE A 211 -2.07 -17.38 12.24
CA ILE A 211 -2.02 -16.00 11.75
C ILE A 211 -0.58 -15.47 11.88
N SER A 212 0.23 -15.77 10.88
CA SER A 212 1.57 -15.20 10.74
C SER A 212 1.59 -13.92 9.91
N SER A 213 2.63 -13.10 10.07
CA SER A 213 2.81 -11.90 9.26
C SER A 213 3.18 -12.25 7.81
N ALA A 214 2.86 -11.37 6.87
CA ALA A 214 3.29 -11.52 5.49
C ALA A 214 4.83 -11.60 5.37
N THR A 215 5.58 -10.92 6.25
CA THR A 215 7.05 -10.95 6.26
C THR A 215 7.58 -12.32 6.69
N SER A 216 7.04 -12.92 7.76
CA SER A 216 7.47 -14.26 8.19
C SER A 216 7.10 -15.34 7.18
N ILE A 217 5.94 -15.21 6.52
CA ILE A 217 5.56 -16.12 5.44
C ILE A 217 6.55 -16.04 4.27
N ARG A 218 6.95 -14.83 3.83
CA ARG A 218 7.94 -14.67 2.76
C ARG A 218 9.28 -15.31 3.11
N LYS A 219 9.75 -15.14 4.35
CA LYS A 219 11.01 -15.75 4.84
C LYS A 219 10.95 -17.27 4.90
N ASN A 220 9.78 -17.84 5.17
CA ASN A 220 9.61 -19.27 5.42
C ASN A 220 8.89 -20.01 4.28
N ILE A 221 8.67 -19.42 3.10
CA ILE A 221 7.81 -20.00 2.02
C ILE A 221 8.22 -21.41 1.57
N ASN A 222 9.47 -21.80 1.80
CA ASN A 222 9.98 -23.13 1.49
C ASN A 222 9.70 -24.17 2.57
N ASN A 223 9.40 -23.73 3.80
CA ASN A 223 8.93 -24.58 4.89
C ASN A 223 7.44 -24.92 4.69
N GLN A 224 7.08 -26.19 4.80
CA GLN A 224 5.69 -26.66 4.69
C GLN A 224 4.79 -26.13 5.82
N GLU A 225 5.36 -25.78 6.98
CA GLU A 225 4.61 -25.18 8.10
C GLU A 225 3.89 -23.87 7.71
N VAL A 226 4.29 -23.22 6.61
CA VAL A 226 3.60 -22.06 6.06
C VAL A 226 2.14 -22.35 5.73
N LEU A 227 1.77 -23.60 5.41
CA LEU A 227 0.38 -24.01 5.18
C LEU A 227 -0.51 -23.77 6.41
N ASN A 228 0.06 -23.73 7.61
CA ASN A 228 -0.70 -23.36 8.81
C ASN A 228 -1.09 -21.88 8.78
N SER A 229 -0.32 -21.02 8.11
CA SER A 229 -0.50 -19.57 8.09
C SER A 229 -1.16 -19.02 6.82
N MET A 230 -1.38 -19.84 5.80
CA MET A 230 -1.99 -19.41 4.55
C MET A 230 -2.86 -20.48 3.90
N PRO A 231 -3.86 -20.10 3.09
CA PRO A 231 -4.70 -21.07 2.39
C PRO A 231 -3.90 -21.90 1.39
N GLU A 232 -4.27 -23.16 1.22
CA GLU A 232 -3.60 -24.09 0.31
C GLU A 232 -3.56 -23.59 -1.15
N PHE A 233 -4.64 -22.94 -1.62
CA PHE A 233 -4.67 -22.38 -2.98
C PHE A 233 -3.64 -21.26 -3.17
N CYS A 234 -3.39 -20.45 -2.14
CA CYS A 234 -2.36 -19.41 -2.19
C CYS A 234 -0.97 -20.05 -2.25
N TYR A 235 -0.74 -21.06 -1.41
CA TYR A 235 0.53 -21.79 -1.39
C TYR A 235 0.81 -22.45 -2.75
N LYS A 236 -0.18 -23.11 -3.36
CA LYS A 236 -0.07 -23.74 -4.69
C LYS A 236 0.32 -22.73 -5.77
N ILE A 237 -0.39 -21.59 -5.85
CA ILE A 237 -0.09 -20.53 -6.83
C ILE A 237 1.34 -20.00 -6.63
N ILE A 238 1.76 -19.77 -5.38
CA ILE A 238 3.12 -19.29 -5.10
C ILE A 238 4.18 -20.34 -5.48
N LYS A 239 3.96 -21.61 -5.15
CA LYS A 239 4.88 -22.70 -5.49
C LYS A 239 5.00 -22.89 -6.99
N GLU A 240 3.93 -22.68 -7.74
CA GLU A 240 3.97 -22.66 -9.21
C GLU A 240 4.84 -21.52 -9.74
N GLU A 241 4.68 -20.29 -9.23
CA GLU A 241 5.54 -19.17 -9.63
C GLU A 241 7.01 -19.37 -9.22
N ILE A 242 7.28 -19.99 -8.06
CA ILE A 242 8.64 -20.37 -7.64
C ILE A 242 9.23 -21.42 -8.59
N LYS A 243 8.47 -22.47 -8.92
CA LYS A 243 8.91 -23.52 -9.86
C LYS A 243 9.25 -22.93 -11.23
N ASN A 244 8.49 -21.92 -11.66
CA ASN A 244 8.71 -21.20 -12.91
C ASN A 244 9.78 -20.09 -12.80
N ASN A 245 10.48 -19.97 -11.65
CA ASN A 245 11.49 -18.97 -11.37
C ASN A 245 10.99 -17.51 -11.49
N ASN A 246 9.71 -17.28 -11.24
CA ASN A 246 9.07 -15.96 -11.22
C ASN A 246 8.88 -15.43 -9.79
N ALA A 247 9.35 -16.18 -8.78
CA ALA A 247 9.31 -15.85 -7.36
C ALA A 247 10.41 -16.64 -6.63
N PRO A 248 10.85 -16.21 -5.43
CA PRO A 248 10.47 -14.98 -4.75
C PRO A 248 11.14 -13.75 -5.37
N ILE A 249 10.37 -12.69 -5.60
CA ILE A 249 10.91 -11.39 -6.00
C ILE A 249 11.14 -10.52 -4.78
N SER A 250 12.30 -9.85 -4.72
CA SER A 250 12.67 -8.94 -3.63
C SER A 250 13.52 -7.78 -4.16
N LEU A 251 13.88 -6.83 -3.30
CA LEU A 251 14.81 -5.76 -3.69
C LEU A 251 16.16 -6.31 -4.20
N LYS A 252 16.60 -7.47 -3.70
CA LYS A 252 17.81 -8.15 -4.15
C LYS A 252 17.74 -8.52 -5.63
N SER A 253 16.54 -8.81 -6.15
CA SER A 253 16.32 -9.12 -7.57
C SER A 253 16.64 -7.95 -8.52
N PHE A 254 16.74 -6.73 -8.00
CA PHE A 254 17.04 -5.50 -8.74
C PHE A 254 18.34 -4.83 -8.29
N GLU A 255 19.15 -5.50 -7.47
CA GLU A 255 20.35 -4.94 -6.85
C GLU A 255 21.29 -4.32 -7.88
N ASP A 256 21.69 -5.10 -8.89
CA ASP A 256 22.61 -4.64 -9.94
C ASP A 256 22.09 -3.41 -10.68
N LEU A 257 20.78 -3.39 -10.99
CA LEU A 257 20.15 -2.27 -11.67
C LEU A 257 20.12 -1.02 -10.79
N ILE A 258 19.80 -1.17 -9.50
CA ILE A 258 19.80 -0.06 -8.56
C ILE A 258 21.21 0.50 -8.38
N TYR A 259 22.21 -0.37 -8.21
CA TYR A 259 23.62 0.05 -8.12
C TYR A 259 24.09 0.75 -9.39
N TYR A 260 23.76 0.21 -10.56
CA TYR A 260 24.03 0.84 -11.84
C TYR A 260 23.44 2.26 -11.90
N LEU A 261 22.16 2.41 -11.54
CA LEU A 261 21.48 3.71 -11.56
C LEU A 261 22.09 4.71 -10.56
N ILE A 262 22.42 4.28 -9.34
CA ILE A 262 23.06 5.16 -8.35
C ILE A 262 24.47 5.57 -8.83
N ARG A 263 25.26 4.65 -9.39
CA ARG A 263 26.63 4.93 -9.83
C ARG A 263 26.69 5.80 -11.08
N THR A 264 25.74 5.69 -11.99
CA THR A 264 25.72 6.44 -13.25
C THR A 264 25.04 7.81 -13.16
N LYS A 265 23.99 7.97 -12.35
CA LYS A 265 23.32 9.28 -12.19
C LYS A 265 24.22 10.30 -11.51
N SER A 266 24.18 11.55 -11.95
CA SER A 266 24.81 12.65 -11.22
C SER A 266 24.11 12.92 -9.86
N PRO A 267 24.76 13.59 -8.91
CA PRO A 267 24.11 14.01 -7.66
C PRO A 267 22.85 14.85 -7.90
N ASN A 268 22.84 15.70 -8.93
CA ASN A 268 21.67 16.51 -9.28
C ASN A 268 20.49 15.66 -9.79
N GLU A 269 20.77 14.65 -10.61
CA GLU A 269 19.73 13.71 -11.06
C GLU A 269 19.17 12.89 -9.88
N LEU A 270 20.02 12.42 -8.98
CA LEU A 270 19.59 11.70 -7.78
C LEU A 270 18.76 12.59 -6.85
N LYS A 271 19.16 13.85 -6.66
CA LYS A 271 18.42 14.85 -5.88
C LYS A 271 17.02 15.09 -6.44
N ASN A 272 16.83 14.94 -7.75
CA ASN A 272 15.52 15.10 -8.39
C ASN A 272 14.61 13.86 -8.25
N ILE A 273 15.10 12.75 -7.73
CA ILE A 273 14.26 11.56 -7.47
C ILE A 273 13.31 11.84 -6.30
N ILE A 274 12.07 11.35 -6.39
CA ILE A 274 11.07 11.50 -5.32
C ILE A 274 11.62 10.98 -3.99
N ASP A 275 11.35 11.76 -2.92
CA ASP A 275 11.76 11.54 -1.52
C ASP A 275 13.26 11.73 -1.22
N VAL A 276 14.10 12.03 -2.22
CA VAL A 276 15.51 12.39 -2.02
C VAL A 276 15.62 13.87 -1.65
N SER A 277 16.19 14.17 -0.49
CA SER A 277 16.31 15.53 0.02
C SER A 277 17.55 15.68 0.91
N GLU A 278 17.99 16.91 1.13
CA GLU A 278 18.93 17.27 2.21
C GLU A 278 20.25 16.47 2.18
N GLY A 279 20.86 16.31 1.00
CA GLY A 279 22.16 15.66 0.83
C GLY A 279 22.10 14.13 0.81
N LEU A 280 20.90 13.53 0.82
CA LEU A 280 20.73 12.09 0.73
C LEU A 280 21.29 11.51 -0.59
N GLU A 281 21.30 12.31 -1.66
CA GLU A 281 21.94 11.99 -2.94
C GLU A 281 23.43 11.63 -2.79
N PHE A 282 24.17 12.35 -1.94
CA PHE A 282 25.59 12.08 -1.66
C PHE A 282 25.76 10.84 -0.79
N LYS A 283 24.88 10.67 0.21
CA LYS A 283 24.91 9.48 1.06
C LYS A 283 24.61 8.20 0.28
N LEU A 284 23.70 8.25 -0.69
CA LEU A 284 23.42 7.13 -1.60
C LEU A 284 24.64 6.78 -2.47
N LYS A 285 25.31 7.78 -3.04
CA LYS A 285 26.56 7.60 -3.79
C LYS A 285 27.64 6.94 -2.95
N GLN A 286 27.90 7.50 -1.76
CA GLN A 286 28.89 6.96 -0.83
C GLN A 286 28.55 5.53 -0.40
N ALA A 287 27.28 5.23 -0.12
CA ALA A 287 26.85 3.87 0.18
C ALA A 287 27.13 2.92 -1.01
N ALA A 288 26.87 3.37 -2.23
CA ALA A 288 27.08 2.58 -3.43
C ALA A 288 28.55 2.32 -3.79
N GLU A 289 29.48 3.11 -3.24
CA GLU A 289 30.93 2.93 -3.34
C GLU A 289 31.45 1.91 -2.31
N ASN A 290 30.88 1.89 -1.10
CA ASN A 290 31.40 1.16 0.05
C ASN A 290 30.78 -0.23 0.26
N THR A 291 29.69 -0.54 -0.43
CA THR A 291 29.03 -1.86 -0.31
C THR A 291 28.44 -2.31 -1.64
N TYR A 292 28.28 -3.62 -1.80
CA TYR A 292 27.55 -4.26 -2.90
C TYR A 292 26.55 -5.27 -2.31
N ASP A 293 25.78 -4.79 -1.34
CA ASP A 293 24.61 -5.47 -0.79
C ASP A 293 23.51 -4.44 -0.53
N ILE A 294 22.33 -4.62 -1.14
CA ILE A 294 21.23 -3.67 -1.10
C ILE A 294 20.71 -3.46 0.33
N PHE A 295 20.75 -4.48 1.19
CA PHE A 295 20.34 -4.35 2.58
C PHE A 295 21.39 -3.61 3.39
N LYS A 296 22.69 -3.85 3.15
CA LYS A 296 23.77 -3.04 3.73
C LYS A 296 23.72 -1.59 3.25
N LEU A 297 23.36 -1.35 1.99
CA LEU A 297 23.16 0.01 1.46
C LEU A 297 22.04 0.72 2.23
N ILE A 298 20.90 0.04 2.42
CA ILE A 298 19.78 0.59 3.20
C ILE A 298 20.22 0.90 4.64
N GLU A 299 20.95 -0.01 5.30
CA GLU A 299 21.46 0.19 6.65
C GLU A 299 22.42 1.37 6.74
N TYR A 300 23.33 1.51 5.77
CA TYR A 300 24.28 2.61 5.69
C TYR A 300 23.55 3.96 5.55
N VAL A 301 22.53 4.02 4.70
CA VAL A 301 21.77 5.23 4.42
C VAL A 301 20.81 5.59 5.56
N LYS A 302 20.33 4.60 6.33
CA LYS A 302 19.43 4.77 7.48
C LYS A 302 19.92 5.83 8.47
N SER A 303 18.98 6.60 9.01
CA SER A 303 19.23 7.58 10.07
C SER A 303 17.98 7.78 10.91
N LYS A 304 18.06 8.58 11.98
CA LYS A 304 16.87 8.98 12.76
C LYS A 304 15.84 9.75 11.89
N ARG A 305 16.29 10.42 10.82
CA ARG A 305 15.46 11.18 9.88
C ARG A 305 14.90 10.30 8.75
N TYR A 306 15.66 9.30 8.30
CA TYR A 306 15.31 8.43 7.18
C TYR A 306 15.04 7.01 7.66
N THR A 307 13.76 6.66 7.74
CA THR A 307 13.32 5.29 8.07
C THR A 307 13.69 4.33 6.95
N GLN A 308 13.82 3.05 7.30
CA GLN A 308 14.10 1.98 6.33
C GLN A 308 13.10 1.99 5.16
N THR A 309 11.80 2.10 5.45
CA THR A 309 10.74 2.11 4.43
C THR A 309 10.81 3.32 3.51
N ARG A 310 11.25 4.48 4.02
CA ARG A 310 11.50 5.66 3.16
C ARG A 310 12.66 5.43 2.20
N ILE A 311 13.75 4.82 2.68
CA ILE A 311 14.91 4.50 1.83
C ILE A 311 14.51 3.46 0.78
N GLN A 312 13.78 2.41 1.17
CA GLN A 312 13.24 1.42 0.25
C GLN A 312 12.38 2.07 -0.86
N ARG A 313 11.46 2.98 -0.52
CA ARG A 313 10.69 3.76 -1.51
C ARG A 313 11.57 4.58 -2.45
N ILE A 314 12.61 5.23 -1.93
CA ILE A 314 13.58 5.97 -2.74
C ILE A 314 14.28 5.02 -3.73
N LEU A 315 14.71 3.83 -3.31
CA LEU A 315 15.34 2.87 -4.21
C LEU A 315 14.40 2.41 -5.32
N ILE A 316 13.11 2.23 -5.02
CA ILE A 316 12.10 1.97 -6.06
C ILE A 316 11.90 3.20 -6.97
N ASN A 317 11.89 4.41 -6.44
CA ASN A 317 11.80 5.63 -7.26
C ASN A 317 13.03 5.78 -8.18
N ILE A 318 14.22 5.41 -7.71
CA ILE A 318 15.44 5.35 -8.52
C ILE A 318 15.26 4.32 -9.64
N LEU A 319 14.85 3.09 -9.27
CA LEU A 319 14.65 1.98 -10.21
C LEU A 319 13.65 2.33 -11.32
N LEU A 320 12.57 3.03 -10.97
CA LEU A 320 11.53 3.45 -11.92
C LEU A 320 11.83 4.80 -12.60
N ASN A 321 12.89 5.50 -12.18
CA ASN A 321 13.19 6.87 -12.59
C ASN A 321 12.01 7.85 -12.35
N HIS A 322 11.32 7.71 -11.21
CA HIS A 322 10.24 8.62 -10.81
C HIS A 322 10.84 9.87 -10.13
N THR A 323 10.75 11.00 -10.80
CA THR A 323 11.31 12.29 -10.38
C THR A 323 10.26 13.26 -9.82
N ASN A 324 10.70 14.36 -9.20
CA ASN A 324 9.82 15.31 -8.50
C ASN A 324 8.83 16.04 -9.42
N ASP A 325 9.06 16.06 -10.74
CA ASP A 325 8.16 16.61 -11.75
C ASP A 325 6.79 15.91 -11.77
N ILE A 326 6.71 14.63 -11.42
CA ILE A 326 5.44 13.89 -11.34
C ILE A 326 4.84 13.85 -9.93
N LEU A 327 5.49 14.47 -8.93
CA LEU A 327 5.07 14.39 -7.52
C LEU A 327 3.69 15.00 -7.27
N TYR A 328 3.34 16.05 -8.02
CA TYR A 328 2.03 16.70 -7.91
C TYR A 328 0.87 15.74 -8.17
N LYS A 329 1.11 14.62 -8.85
CA LYS A 329 0.09 13.60 -9.17
C LYS A 329 -0.31 12.77 -7.95
N VAL A 330 0.54 12.63 -6.93
CA VAL A 330 0.26 11.84 -5.71
C VAL A 330 -0.97 12.35 -4.96
N ASN A 331 -1.27 13.65 -5.06
CA ASN A 331 -2.41 14.28 -4.40
C ASN A 331 -3.56 14.63 -5.37
N ARG A 332 -3.50 14.15 -6.62
CA ARG A 332 -4.59 14.29 -7.60
C ARG A 332 -5.40 12.99 -7.67
N ARG A 333 -6.70 13.12 -7.91
CA ARG A 333 -7.57 11.96 -8.14
C ARG A 333 -7.00 11.10 -9.28
N PRO A 334 -7.16 9.77 -9.20
CA PRO A 334 -6.73 8.89 -10.28
C PRO A 334 -7.48 9.22 -11.57
N GLU A 335 -6.81 9.03 -12.70
CA GLU A 335 -7.35 9.33 -14.03
C GLU A 335 -8.17 8.18 -14.62
N TYR A 336 -8.05 6.97 -14.04
CA TYR A 336 -8.71 5.76 -14.50
C TYR A 336 -8.89 4.74 -13.37
N ILE A 337 -9.67 3.70 -13.65
CA ILE A 337 -9.81 2.50 -12.81
C ILE A 337 -9.33 1.30 -13.63
N ARG A 338 -8.19 0.71 -13.27
CA ARG A 338 -7.64 -0.46 -13.96
C ARG A 338 -8.14 -1.75 -13.34
N ILE A 339 -8.82 -2.57 -14.14
CA ILE A 339 -9.34 -3.87 -13.72
C ILE A 339 -8.24 -4.93 -13.89
N LEU A 340 -7.93 -5.66 -12.81
CA LEU A 340 -7.01 -6.81 -12.84
C LEU A 340 -7.74 -8.14 -12.94
N GLY A 341 -8.92 -8.25 -12.33
CA GLY A 341 -9.72 -9.48 -12.41
C GLY A 341 -11.04 -9.39 -11.67
N PHE A 342 -11.96 -10.27 -12.00
CA PHE A 342 -13.33 -10.26 -11.50
C PHE A 342 -13.99 -11.64 -11.60
N ASN A 343 -15.00 -11.88 -10.76
CA ASN A 343 -15.92 -13.03 -10.88
C ASN A 343 -17.27 -12.60 -11.49
N ASN A 344 -18.30 -13.46 -11.41
CA ASN A 344 -19.65 -13.13 -11.90
C ASN A 344 -20.25 -11.88 -11.23
N LYS A 345 -20.10 -11.75 -9.91
CA LYS A 345 -20.54 -10.58 -9.16
C LYS A 345 -19.73 -9.34 -9.56
N GLY A 346 -18.41 -9.47 -9.72
CA GLY A 346 -17.55 -8.40 -10.22
C GLY A 346 -17.90 -7.93 -11.64
N ARG A 347 -18.38 -8.82 -12.51
CA ARG A 347 -18.91 -8.45 -13.83
C ARG A 347 -20.14 -7.54 -13.70
N GLU A 348 -21.03 -7.79 -12.75
CA GLU A 348 -22.17 -6.91 -12.45
C GLU A 348 -21.68 -5.54 -11.96
N LEU A 349 -20.70 -5.53 -11.04
CA LEU A 349 -20.08 -4.29 -10.54
C LEU A 349 -19.48 -3.46 -11.68
N ILE A 350 -18.72 -4.08 -12.58
CA ILE A 350 -18.12 -3.38 -13.74
C ILE A 350 -19.21 -2.74 -14.61
N LYS A 351 -20.35 -3.42 -14.84
CA LYS A 351 -21.47 -2.84 -15.59
C LYS A 351 -22.07 -1.63 -14.88
N MET A 352 -22.20 -1.67 -13.55
CA MET A 352 -22.67 -0.53 -12.75
C MET A 352 -21.67 0.63 -12.80
N MET A 353 -20.38 0.35 -12.59
CA MET A 353 -19.31 1.34 -12.63
C MET A 353 -19.26 2.03 -14.00
N LYS A 354 -19.43 1.31 -15.11
CA LYS A 354 -19.45 1.93 -16.46
C LYS A 354 -20.55 2.98 -16.63
N LYS A 355 -21.62 2.92 -15.83
CA LYS A 355 -22.72 3.90 -15.85
C LYS A 355 -22.54 5.06 -14.88
N GLN A 356 -21.78 4.87 -13.79
CA GLN A 356 -21.76 5.79 -12.65
C GLN A 356 -20.38 6.37 -12.32
N SER A 357 -19.30 5.67 -12.70
CA SER A 357 -17.93 6.06 -12.39
C SER A 357 -17.63 7.46 -12.91
N SER A 358 -16.94 8.26 -12.10
CA SER A 358 -16.51 9.61 -12.51
C SER A 358 -15.27 9.60 -13.39
N ILE A 359 -14.63 8.44 -13.55
CA ILE A 359 -13.43 8.26 -14.38
C ILE A 359 -13.52 6.97 -15.22
N PRO A 360 -12.78 6.88 -16.34
CA PRO A 360 -12.82 5.73 -17.24
C PRO A 360 -12.38 4.41 -16.59
N ILE A 361 -12.99 3.31 -17.02
CA ILE A 361 -12.68 1.96 -16.56
C ILE A 361 -11.90 1.24 -17.66
N ILE A 362 -10.70 0.80 -17.31
CA ILE A 362 -9.75 0.20 -18.23
C ILE A 362 -9.66 -1.30 -17.95
N SER A 363 -10.09 -2.10 -18.91
CA SER A 363 -9.83 -3.55 -18.93
C SER A 363 -8.64 -3.88 -19.83
N ASN A 364 -8.60 -3.29 -21.02
CA ASN A 364 -7.53 -3.45 -21.99
C ASN A 364 -6.86 -2.08 -22.20
N PRO A 365 -5.69 -1.85 -21.61
CA PRO A 365 -5.00 -0.56 -21.70
C PRO A 365 -4.35 -0.36 -23.08
N LYS A 366 -4.18 0.90 -23.48
CA LYS A 366 -3.08 1.30 -24.37
C LYS A 366 -2.11 2.16 -23.58
N ARG A 367 -0.83 2.14 -23.99
CA ARG A 367 0.25 2.75 -23.21
C ARG A 367 0.06 4.25 -22.97
N ASP A 368 -0.41 4.96 -23.99
CA ASP A 368 -0.47 6.42 -23.99
C ASP A 368 -1.89 6.95 -23.74
N ASP A 369 -2.81 6.12 -23.21
CA ASP A 369 -4.18 6.56 -22.88
C ASP A 369 -4.18 7.60 -21.74
N TYR A 370 -3.35 7.38 -20.72
CA TYR A 370 -3.20 8.26 -19.55
C TYR A 370 -1.76 8.29 -19.07
N GLU A 371 -1.29 9.45 -18.61
CA GLU A 371 0.09 9.59 -18.14
C GLU A 371 0.36 8.70 -16.91
N LEU A 372 -0.61 8.59 -16.00
CA LEU A 372 -0.52 7.68 -14.86
C LEU A 372 -0.54 6.20 -15.27
N LEU A 373 -1.20 5.85 -16.38
CA LEU A 373 -1.23 4.47 -16.87
C LEU A 373 0.09 4.07 -17.50
N LYS A 374 0.77 5.02 -18.17
CA LYS A 374 2.12 4.81 -18.69
C LYS A 374 3.09 4.45 -17.58
N LEU A 375 3.05 5.15 -16.43
CA LEU A 375 3.89 4.84 -15.27
C LEU A 375 3.62 3.43 -14.73
N ASP A 376 2.36 3.01 -14.69
CA ASP A 376 1.98 1.66 -14.26
C ASP A 376 2.55 0.59 -15.19
N ILE A 377 2.37 0.78 -16.50
CA ILE A 377 2.89 -0.15 -17.53
C ILE A 377 4.41 -0.23 -17.47
N ASP A 378 5.08 0.92 -17.42
CA ASP A 378 6.55 0.98 -17.31
C ASP A 378 7.01 0.28 -16.01
N SER A 379 6.28 0.45 -14.90
CA SER A 379 6.60 -0.25 -13.64
C SER A 379 6.44 -1.78 -13.74
N SER A 380 5.42 -2.27 -14.45
CA SER A 380 5.26 -3.69 -14.72
C SER A 380 6.36 -4.25 -15.62
N ASP A 381 6.81 -3.48 -16.61
CA ASP A 381 7.92 -3.85 -17.49
C ASP A 381 9.25 -3.89 -16.75
N ILE A 382 9.48 -2.97 -15.80
CA ILE A 382 10.66 -3.03 -14.93
C ILE A 382 10.58 -4.23 -13.98
N TYR A 383 9.41 -4.48 -13.37
CA TYR A 383 9.22 -5.67 -12.52
C TYR A 383 9.49 -6.98 -13.29
N ALA A 384 9.05 -7.05 -14.54
CA ALA A 384 9.26 -8.19 -15.43
C ALA A 384 10.74 -8.56 -15.61
N LEU A 385 11.68 -7.63 -15.47
CA LEU A 385 13.12 -7.92 -15.58
C LEU A 385 13.61 -8.95 -14.55
N ALA A 386 12.93 -9.08 -13.41
CA ALA A 386 13.21 -10.08 -12.38
C ALA A 386 12.54 -11.44 -12.62
N LEU A 387 11.68 -11.54 -13.64
CA LEU A 387 10.99 -12.78 -14.03
C LEU A 387 11.81 -13.59 -15.06
N LYS A 388 11.33 -14.78 -15.42
CA LYS A 388 11.99 -15.67 -16.39
C LYS A 388 11.13 -15.94 -17.62
N GLY A 389 11.78 -16.46 -18.67
CA GLY A 389 11.14 -16.81 -19.94
C GLY A 389 10.39 -15.63 -20.56
N ASN A 390 9.22 -15.92 -21.14
CA ASN A 390 8.41 -14.90 -21.81
C ASN A 390 7.82 -13.84 -20.86
N LYS A 391 7.71 -14.11 -19.55
CA LYS A 391 7.26 -13.11 -18.58
C LYS A 391 8.29 -11.99 -18.38
N LYS A 392 9.54 -12.16 -18.82
CA LYS A 392 10.58 -11.12 -18.80
C LYS A 392 10.40 -10.05 -19.90
N LEU A 393 9.58 -10.34 -20.91
CA LEU A 393 9.35 -9.44 -22.03
C LEU A 393 8.50 -8.23 -21.61
N SER A 394 8.75 -7.09 -22.24
CA SER A 394 7.96 -5.88 -22.05
C SER A 394 6.53 -6.00 -22.60
N LYS A 395 5.70 -5.03 -22.21
CA LYS A 395 4.29 -4.89 -22.57
C LYS A 395 3.41 -6.00 -21.98
N GLY A 396 3.81 -6.58 -20.84
CA GLY A 396 3.03 -7.62 -20.17
C GLY A 396 1.59 -7.17 -19.87
N ASP A 397 1.43 -5.94 -19.40
CA ASP A 397 0.13 -5.33 -19.10
C ASP A 397 -0.76 -5.06 -20.31
N LEU A 398 -0.19 -4.98 -21.51
CA LEU A 398 -0.93 -4.79 -22.77
C LEU A 398 -1.38 -6.13 -23.37
N LYS A 399 -0.72 -7.23 -22.99
CA LYS A 399 -0.99 -8.58 -23.51
C LYS A 399 -1.84 -9.42 -22.55
N THR A 400 -1.90 -9.03 -21.28
CA THR A 400 -2.62 -9.77 -20.24
C THR A 400 -4.02 -9.21 -20.08
N SER A 401 -5.03 -10.01 -20.42
CA SER A 401 -6.43 -9.67 -20.16
C SER A 401 -6.75 -9.80 -18.66
N PRO A 402 -7.72 -9.03 -18.13
CA PRO A 402 -8.17 -9.21 -16.75
C PRO A 402 -8.63 -10.64 -16.49
N ILE A 403 -8.30 -11.15 -15.31
CA ILE A 403 -8.60 -12.52 -14.92
C ILE A 403 -10.10 -12.65 -14.68
N TYR A 404 -10.76 -13.53 -15.43
CA TYR A 404 -12.13 -13.94 -15.14
C TYR A 404 -12.12 -15.22 -14.30
N TRP A 405 -12.69 -15.15 -13.10
CA TRP A 405 -12.81 -16.29 -12.20
C TRP A 405 -14.25 -16.80 -12.18
N GLN A 406 -14.45 -17.99 -12.71
CA GLN A 406 -15.73 -18.70 -12.65
C GLN A 406 -15.62 -19.73 -11.52
N LEU A 407 -16.35 -19.47 -10.42
CA LEU A 407 -16.51 -20.43 -9.33
C LEU A 407 -17.26 -21.68 -9.81
#